data_AF-A0A4Y7U5B4-F1
#
_entry.id   AF-A0A4Y7U5B4-F1
#
_cell.length_a   1.000
_cell.length_b   1.000
_cell.length_c   1.000
_cell.angle_alpha   90.00
_cell.angle_beta   90.00
_cell.angle_gamma   90.00
#
_symmetry.space_group_name_H-M   'P 1'
#
loop_
_entity.id
_entity.type
_entity.pdbx_description
1 polymer ?
#
loop_
_entity_poly.entity_id
_entity_poly.type
_entity_poly.pdbx_seq_one_letter_code
_entity_poly.pdbx_strand_id
1 'polypeptide(L)'
;PVSNVNGQWVAVSPSNNTLGANYYQGLSFGFDVNNYASLVNGVGTQDLYFGRWQSEWKGWRKIVMQNEIGNVGIGTSAPTANLEVVAPLLDGSETLLKVRVSDAAQDYFRISNMTGGSGQFIPTLYGYHVSDNRPALYLTAAVESGNDIGIDPVMVFDSRLPLNAI
;
A
#
# COMPACT_ATOMS: atom_id res chain seq x y z
N PRO A 1 5.49 48.59 -17.05
CA PRO A 1 5.21 47.75 -15.86
C PRO A 1 5.73 46.33 -16.10
N VAL A 2 6.90 46.01 -15.53
CA VAL A 2 7.44 44.65 -15.55
C VAL A 2 6.74 43.82 -14.46
N SER A 3 6.44 42.56 -14.77
CA SER A 3 5.72 41.64 -13.87
C SER A 3 6.55 41.33 -12.63
N ASN A 4 5.92 41.44 -11.45
CA ASN A 4 6.56 41.42 -10.13
C ASN A 4 6.55 40.04 -9.44
N VAL A 5 6.38 38.92 -10.15
CA VAL A 5 6.66 37.58 -9.61
C VAL A 5 7.08 36.69 -10.78
N ASN A 6 8.38 36.52 -11.00
CA ASN A 6 8.87 35.43 -11.83
C ASN A 6 8.89 34.17 -10.96
N GLY A 7 7.80 33.40 -10.96
CA GLY A 7 7.87 32.01 -10.54
C GLY A 7 9.01 31.34 -11.31
N GLN A 8 10.00 30.82 -10.59
CA GLN A 8 11.16 30.17 -11.18
C GLN A 8 10.72 28.85 -11.83
N TRP A 9 10.56 28.85 -13.16
CA TRP A 9 10.28 27.65 -13.95
C TRP A 9 11.56 26.83 -14.10
N VAL A 10 11.70 25.71 -13.38
CA VAL A 10 12.77 24.73 -13.64
C VAL A 10 12.29 23.76 -14.71
N ALA A 11 12.51 24.11 -15.98
CA ALA A 11 12.30 23.21 -17.11
C ALA A 11 13.64 22.55 -17.47
N VAL A 12 13.79 21.25 -17.18
CA VAL A 12 14.83 20.44 -17.84
C VAL A 12 14.21 19.91 -19.13
N SER A 13 14.43 20.59 -20.25
CA SER A 13 14.19 20.01 -21.57
C SER A 13 15.47 19.29 -22.00
N PRO A 14 15.54 17.95 -22.07
CA PRO A 14 16.73 17.31 -22.58
C PRO A 14 16.61 17.18 -24.09
N SER A 15 17.24 18.09 -24.83
CA SER A 15 17.77 17.75 -26.16
C SER A 15 19.17 17.10 -26.07
N ASN A 16 19.81 17.07 -24.89
CA ASN A 16 21.14 16.48 -24.68
C ASN A 16 21.34 15.92 -23.27
N ASN A 17 20.71 14.78 -22.94
CA ASN A 17 21.14 13.98 -21.78
C ASN A 17 22.18 12.94 -22.23
N THR A 18 23.42 13.38 -22.44
CA THR A 18 24.55 12.55 -22.93
C THR A 18 25.35 11.87 -21.82
N LEU A 19 24.81 11.74 -20.61
CA LEU A 19 25.58 11.18 -19.50
C LEU A 19 25.39 9.66 -19.27
N GLY A 20 24.96 8.85 -20.24
CA GLY A 20 25.12 7.38 -20.17
C GLY A 20 24.07 6.56 -19.37
N ALA A 21 23.18 5.90 -20.11
CA ALA A 21 22.43 4.66 -19.81
C ALA A 21 21.63 4.45 -18.49
N ASN A 22 21.79 5.22 -17.41
CA ASN A 22 21.18 4.91 -16.09
C ASN A 22 20.21 6.01 -15.56
N TYR A 23 19.59 6.80 -16.43
CA TYR A 23 18.95 8.06 -16.04
C TYR A 23 17.55 7.94 -15.44
N TYR A 24 17.47 8.23 -14.15
CA TYR A 24 16.31 8.89 -13.53
C TYR A 24 16.17 10.31 -14.10
N GLN A 25 15.06 10.62 -14.78
CA GLN A 25 14.76 12.00 -15.21
C GLN A 25 13.98 12.68 -14.08
N GLY A 26 14.50 13.76 -13.51
CA GLY A 26 13.86 14.34 -12.34
C GLY A 26 14.36 15.71 -11.86
N LEU A 27 13.67 16.22 -10.86
CA LEU A 27 13.94 17.48 -10.18
C LEU A 27 14.60 17.20 -8.82
N SER A 28 15.78 17.78 -8.59
CA SER A 28 16.52 17.62 -7.33
C SER A 28 16.54 18.92 -6.53
N PHE A 29 16.27 18.83 -5.23
CA PHE A 29 16.37 19.92 -4.26
C PHE A 29 17.37 19.53 -3.18
N GLY A 30 18.39 20.35 -2.92
CA GLY A 30 19.43 19.97 -1.97
C GLY A 30 20.30 21.12 -1.48
N PHE A 31 20.99 20.85 -0.39
CA PHE A 31 21.96 21.76 0.21
C PHE A 31 23.32 21.67 -0.51
N ASP A 32 23.73 20.45 -0.86
CA ASP A 32 24.95 20.18 -1.61
C ASP A 32 24.83 18.87 -2.43
N VAL A 33 25.92 18.50 -3.12
CA VAL A 33 26.00 17.28 -3.95
C VAL A 33 25.81 15.99 -3.14
N ASN A 34 25.95 16.06 -1.82
CA ASN A 34 25.84 14.93 -0.89
C ASN A 34 24.56 14.92 -0.04
N ASN A 35 23.70 15.93 -0.19
CA ASN A 35 22.49 16.08 0.60
C ASN A 35 21.36 16.70 -0.23
N TYR A 36 20.58 15.86 -0.90
CA TYR A 36 19.46 16.28 -1.73
C TYR A 36 18.31 15.26 -1.69
N ALA A 37 17.10 15.78 -1.93
CA ALA A 37 15.90 15.02 -2.25
C ALA A 37 15.64 15.14 -3.77
N SER A 38 15.15 14.08 -4.40
CA SER A 38 14.83 14.07 -5.83
C SER A 38 13.43 13.52 -6.09
N LEU A 39 12.76 14.11 -7.07
CA LEU A 39 11.53 13.64 -7.70
C LEU A 39 11.90 13.10 -9.06
N VAL A 40 11.79 11.79 -9.28
CA VAL A 40 12.24 11.17 -10.52
C VAL A 40 11.18 10.28 -11.13
N ASN A 41 11.19 10.18 -12.46
CA ASN A 41 10.56 9.11 -13.22
C ASN A 41 11.68 8.16 -13.67
N GLY A 42 11.67 6.93 -13.15
CA GLY A 42 12.63 5.89 -13.51
C GLY A 42 12.29 5.29 -14.87
N VAL A 43 13.30 5.06 -15.72
CA VAL A 43 13.07 4.39 -17.01
C VAL A 43 12.53 2.98 -16.77
N GLY A 44 11.36 2.69 -17.33
CA GLY A 44 10.73 1.37 -17.29
C GLY A 44 9.77 1.12 -16.12
N THR A 45 9.60 2.07 -15.20
CA THR A 45 8.72 1.87 -14.03
C THR A 45 7.43 2.67 -14.04
N GLN A 46 7.26 3.63 -14.98
CA GLN A 46 6.05 4.49 -15.11
C GLN A 46 5.64 5.25 -13.82
N ASP A 47 6.45 5.20 -12.77
CA ASP A 47 6.08 5.64 -11.42
C ASP A 47 6.89 6.87 -10.97
N LEU A 48 6.28 7.66 -10.08
CA LEU A 48 6.94 8.77 -9.38
C LEU A 48 7.66 8.25 -8.13
N TYR A 49 8.97 8.45 -8.08
CA TYR A 49 9.80 8.06 -6.94
C TYR A 49 10.32 9.28 -6.17
N PHE A 50 10.31 9.15 -4.85
CA PHE A 50 10.98 10.07 -3.94
C PHE A 50 12.26 9.39 -3.43
N GLY A 51 13.41 9.93 -3.84
CA GLY A 51 14.73 9.45 -3.42
C GLY A 51 15.43 10.45 -2.50
N ARG A 52 16.17 9.96 -1.51
CA ARG A 52 17.06 10.79 -0.69
C ARG A 52 18.49 10.31 -0.83
N TRP A 53 19.40 11.23 -1.16
CA TRP A 53 20.83 11.01 -1.06
C TRP A 53 21.35 11.70 0.21
N GLN A 54 22.10 10.96 1.03
CA GLN A 54 22.74 11.49 2.24
C GLN A 54 24.10 10.81 2.43
N SER A 55 25.11 11.24 1.67
CA SER A 55 26.43 10.61 1.56
C SER A 55 26.43 9.13 1.12
N GLU A 56 25.24 8.56 0.92
CA GLU A 56 24.92 7.26 0.36
C GLU A 56 23.46 7.28 -0.12
N TRP A 57 23.10 6.38 -1.03
CA TRP A 57 21.73 6.22 -1.49
C TRP A 57 20.84 5.70 -0.36
N LYS A 58 19.79 6.45 -0.02
CA LYS A 58 18.70 5.93 0.83
C LYS A 58 17.61 5.39 -0.09
N GLY A 59 17.10 4.20 0.23
CA GLY A 59 16.14 3.48 -0.61
C GLY A 59 14.97 4.35 -1.08
N TRP A 60 14.59 4.18 -2.35
CA TRP A 60 13.47 4.88 -2.96
C TRP A 60 12.17 4.67 -2.17
N ARG A 61 11.42 5.75 -1.94
CA ARG A 61 10.09 5.70 -1.33
C ARG A 61 9.06 5.99 -2.42
N LYS A 62 8.11 5.07 -2.57
CA LYS A 62 7.00 5.14 -3.52
C LYS A 62 5.80 5.72 -2.80
N ILE A 63 5.34 6.91 -3.21
CA ILE A 63 4.17 7.55 -2.60
C ILE A 63 3.03 7.40 -3.63
N VAL A 64 2.24 6.34 -3.47
CA VAL A 64 1.14 5.89 -4.33
C VAL A 64 1.58 5.24 -5.65
N MET A 65 1.41 3.92 -5.73
CA MET A 65 1.41 3.18 -7.00
C MET A 65 0.01 3.23 -7.55
N GLN A 66 -0.17 3.76 -8.75
CA GLN A 66 -1.38 3.56 -9.52
C GLN A 66 -0.94 2.96 -10.84
N ASN A 67 -1.44 1.78 -11.24
CA ASN A 67 -1.19 1.29 -12.59
C ASN A 67 -1.88 2.23 -13.62
N GLU A 68 -1.66 1.99 -14.92
CA GLU A 68 -2.21 2.80 -16.00
C GLU A 68 -3.74 3.00 -15.93
N ILE A 69 -4.47 2.15 -15.20
CA ILE A 69 -5.93 2.15 -15.10
C ILE A 69 -6.51 2.64 -13.78
N GLY A 70 -5.73 2.91 -12.72
CA GLY A 70 -6.33 3.33 -11.44
C GLY A 70 -5.94 2.56 -10.18
N ASN A 71 -5.28 1.42 -10.33
CA ASN A 71 -5.20 0.43 -9.25
C ASN A 71 -3.93 0.55 -8.41
N VAL A 72 -4.07 0.41 -7.10
CA VAL A 72 -2.97 0.43 -6.14
C VAL A 72 -2.52 -0.99 -5.81
N GLY A 73 -1.28 -1.32 -6.16
CA GLY A 73 -0.63 -2.57 -5.75
C GLY A 73 0.27 -2.37 -4.54
N ILE A 74 0.21 -3.27 -3.55
CA ILE A 74 1.21 -3.40 -2.49
C ILE A 74 1.81 -4.80 -2.61
N GLY A 75 3.10 -4.88 -2.93
CA GLY A 75 3.77 -6.17 -3.18
C GLY A 75 3.49 -6.78 -4.56
N THR A 76 2.73 -6.10 -5.43
CA THR A 76 2.50 -6.47 -6.83
C THR A 76 2.70 -5.26 -7.74
N SER A 77 3.20 -5.47 -8.96
CA SER A 77 3.34 -4.43 -9.99
C SER A 77 2.20 -4.42 -11.01
N ALA A 78 1.33 -5.45 -11.00
CA ALA A 78 0.23 -5.61 -11.94
C ALA A 78 -1.11 -5.87 -11.22
N PRO A 79 -1.60 -4.90 -10.42
CA PRO A 79 -2.84 -5.08 -9.66
C PRO A 79 -4.07 -5.19 -10.57
N THR A 80 -4.87 -6.22 -10.34
CA THR A 80 -6.12 -6.53 -11.07
C THR A 80 -7.38 -5.99 -10.40
N ALA A 81 -7.26 -5.49 -9.16
CA ALA A 81 -8.31 -4.80 -8.42
C ALA A 81 -7.85 -3.41 -7.98
N ASN A 82 -8.79 -2.51 -7.65
CA ASN A 82 -8.49 -1.13 -7.23
C ASN A 82 -7.45 -1.05 -6.09
N LEU A 83 -7.46 -2.03 -5.19
CA LEU A 83 -6.40 -2.27 -4.20
C LEU A 83 -6.08 -3.77 -4.19
N GLU A 84 -4.84 -4.13 -4.49
CA GLU A 84 -4.35 -5.50 -4.41
C GLU A 84 -3.11 -5.58 -3.50
N VAL A 85 -3.19 -6.39 -2.45
CA VAL A 85 -2.10 -6.61 -1.50
C VAL A 85 -1.62 -8.04 -1.63
N VAL A 86 -0.37 -8.20 -2.05
CA VAL A 86 0.30 -9.48 -2.20
C VAL A 86 1.44 -9.54 -1.18
N ALA A 87 1.32 -10.43 -0.20
CA ALA A 87 2.42 -10.68 0.71
C ALA A 87 3.51 -11.51 0.01
N PRO A 88 4.80 -11.25 0.29
CA PRO A 88 5.88 -12.10 -0.22
C PRO A 88 5.75 -13.52 0.36
N LEU A 89 6.19 -14.51 -0.42
CA LEU A 89 6.28 -15.89 0.04
C LEU A 89 7.18 -15.96 1.28
N LEU A 90 6.64 -16.48 2.39
CA LEU A 90 7.39 -16.70 3.63
C LEU A 90 7.19 -18.16 4.06
N ASP A 91 8.17 -18.71 4.78
CA ASP A 91 8.00 -19.97 5.48
C ASP A 91 7.06 -19.74 6.69
N GLY A 92 5.75 -19.83 6.47
CA GLY A 92 4.73 -19.66 7.51
C GLY A 92 3.63 -18.66 7.15
N SER A 93 2.90 -18.18 8.17
CA SER A 93 1.75 -17.29 7.95
C SER A 93 2.16 -15.92 7.40
N GLU A 94 1.59 -15.54 6.25
CA GLU A 94 1.77 -14.23 5.66
C GLU A 94 0.78 -13.19 6.19
N THR A 95 1.27 -12.01 6.59
CA THR A 95 0.43 -10.90 7.00
C THR A 95 0.12 -9.99 5.81
N LEU A 96 -1.16 -9.79 5.51
CA LEU A 96 -1.63 -8.90 4.42
C LEU A 96 -1.91 -7.49 4.94
N LEU A 97 -2.70 -7.41 6.02
CA LEU A 97 -3.07 -6.16 6.66
C LEU A 97 -2.83 -6.29 8.16
N LYS A 98 -2.17 -5.29 8.75
CA LYS A 98 -2.06 -5.16 10.20
C LYS A 98 -2.29 -3.70 10.58
N VAL A 99 -3.26 -3.46 11.44
CA VAL A 99 -3.57 -2.14 11.98
C VAL A 99 -3.47 -2.17 13.51
N ARG A 100 -2.92 -1.10 14.07
CA ARG A 100 -2.70 -0.93 15.52
C ARG A 100 -2.78 0.54 15.89
N VAL A 101 -2.96 0.81 17.17
CA VAL A 101 -2.82 2.17 17.74
C VAL A 101 -1.41 2.34 18.30
N SER A 102 -0.94 3.59 18.40
CA SER A 102 0.45 3.89 18.78
C SER A 102 0.73 3.68 20.27
N ASP A 103 -0.29 3.83 21.11
CA ASP A 103 -0.26 3.74 22.56
C ASP A 103 -0.52 2.33 23.11
N ALA A 104 -0.93 1.38 22.27
CA ALA A 104 -1.06 -0.04 22.58
C ALA A 104 -0.31 -0.89 21.55
N ALA A 105 1.02 -0.87 21.59
CA ALA A 105 1.86 -1.43 20.53
C ALA A 105 1.68 -2.94 20.29
N GLN A 106 1.20 -3.68 21.29
CA GLN A 106 0.97 -5.12 21.19
C GLN A 106 -0.43 -5.48 20.70
N ASP A 107 -1.40 -4.56 20.76
CA ASP A 107 -2.76 -4.81 20.30
C ASP A 107 -2.88 -4.54 18.80
N TYR A 108 -3.62 -5.39 18.08
CA TYR A 108 -3.82 -5.22 16.65
C TYR A 108 -5.00 -6.01 16.10
N PHE A 109 -5.49 -5.55 14.96
CA PHE A 109 -6.28 -6.35 14.04
C PHE A 109 -5.41 -6.77 12.85
N ARG A 110 -5.52 -8.03 12.44
CA ARG A 110 -4.77 -8.61 11.32
C ARG A 110 -5.65 -9.40 10.37
N ILE A 111 -5.40 -9.22 9.08
CA ILE A 111 -5.80 -10.15 8.01
C ILE A 111 -4.52 -10.87 7.54
N SER A 112 -4.53 -12.19 7.59
CA SER A 112 -3.37 -13.02 7.27
C SER A 112 -3.75 -14.29 6.52
N ASN A 113 -2.84 -14.81 5.70
CA ASN A 113 -2.91 -16.17 5.20
C ASN A 113 -2.36 -17.13 6.27
N MET A 114 -3.14 -18.14 6.66
CA MET A 114 -2.79 -19.05 7.76
C MET A 114 -2.29 -20.41 7.24
N THR A 115 -1.61 -20.42 6.10
CA THR A 115 -1.01 -21.63 5.54
C THR A 115 0.50 -21.59 5.69
N GLY A 116 1.12 -22.71 6.06
CA GLY A 116 2.58 -22.88 5.98
C GLY A 116 3.04 -23.49 4.66
N GLY A 117 2.13 -23.71 3.71
CA GLY A 117 2.40 -24.36 2.42
C GLY A 117 2.21 -23.40 1.25
N SER A 118 3.09 -23.52 0.25
CA SER A 118 2.98 -22.72 -0.98
C SER A 118 1.71 -23.04 -1.77
N GLY A 119 1.17 -22.03 -2.46
CA GLY A 119 0.04 -22.19 -3.38
C GLY A 119 -1.34 -22.34 -2.70
N GLN A 120 -1.44 -22.04 -1.40
CA GLN A 120 -2.69 -22.03 -0.66
C GLN A 120 -2.97 -20.63 -0.12
N PHE A 121 -4.24 -20.26 -0.09
CA PHE A 121 -4.69 -19.01 0.51
C PHE A 121 -5.90 -19.28 1.42
N ILE A 122 -5.64 -19.40 2.72
CA ILE A 122 -6.64 -19.60 3.76
C ILE A 122 -6.61 -18.37 4.68
N PRO A 123 -7.39 -17.32 4.36
CA PRO A 123 -7.34 -16.07 5.09
C PRO A 123 -8.01 -16.17 6.46
N THR A 124 -7.51 -15.37 7.41
CA THR A 124 -8.07 -15.25 8.76
C THR A 124 -8.35 -13.79 9.13
N LEU A 125 -9.38 -13.59 9.96
CA LEU A 125 -9.63 -12.34 10.69
C LEU A 125 -9.18 -12.56 12.14
N TYR A 126 -8.18 -11.81 12.59
CA TYR A 126 -7.58 -12.04 13.90
C TYR A 126 -7.45 -10.73 14.68
N GLY A 127 -8.20 -10.64 15.79
CA GLY A 127 -8.00 -9.61 16.81
C GLY A 127 -7.07 -10.13 17.90
N TYR A 128 -6.06 -9.34 18.27
CA TYR A 128 -5.15 -9.63 19.37
C TYR A 128 -5.18 -8.46 20.36
N HIS A 129 -5.50 -8.78 21.62
CA HIS A 129 -5.71 -7.80 22.68
C HIS A 129 -5.06 -8.30 23.96
N VAL A 130 -4.13 -7.52 24.50
CA VAL A 130 -3.42 -7.81 25.75
C VAL A 130 -3.45 -6.63 26.71
N SER A 131 -3.89 -5.44 26.28
CA SER A 131 -3.93 -4.27 27.15
C SER A 131 -4.91 -4.41 28.31
N ASP A 132 -5.92 -5.29 28.21
CA ASP A 132 -6.81 -5.68 29.33
C ASP A 132 -7.56 -7.00 29.04
N ASN A 133 -8.61 -7.28 29.82
CA ASN A 133 -9.37 -8.54 29.81
C ASN A 133 -10.65 -8.52 28.95
N ARG A 134 -10.82 -7.53 28.07
CA ARG A 134 -11.98 -7.47 27.15
C ARG A 134 -11.78 -8.39 25.93
N PRO A 135 -12.88 -8.74 25.22
CA PRO A 135 -12.79 -9.48 23.97
C PRO A 135 -11.88 -8.79 22.94
N ALA A 136 -11.08 -9.59 22.23
CA ALA A 136 -10.10 -9.09 21.26
C ALA A 136 -10.70 -8.72 19.89
N LEU A 137 -11.92 -9.17 19.58
CA LEU A 137 -12.60 -8.90 18.33
C LEU A 137 -14.12 -8.87 18.56
N TYR A 138 -14.75 -7.81 18.07
CA TYR A 138 -16.21 -7.74 17.92
C TYR A 138 -16.54 -7.70 16.43
N LEU A 139 -17.49 -8.55 16.01
CA LEU A 139 -18.11 -8.47 14.70
C LEU A 139 -19.57 -8.06 14.93
N THR A 140 -19.91 -6.85 14.52
CA THR A 140 -21.25 -6.29 14.67
C THR A 140 -21.72 -5.74 13.34
N ALA A 141 -23.02 -5.78 13.11
CA ALA A 141 -23.67 -5.13 11.98
C ALA A 141 -24.93 -4.45 12.50
N ALA A 142 -25.27 -3.33 11.86
CA ALA A 142 -26.46 -2.56 12.13
C ALA A 142 -26.95 -1.96 10.81
N VAL A 143 -28.24 -1.74 10.72
CA VAL A 143 -28.88 -0.97 9.65
C VAL A 143 -29.74 0.11 10.29
N GLU A 144 -30.03 1.19 9.55
CA GLU A 144 -30.99 2.20 9.98
C GLU A 144 -32.36 1.56 10.26
N SER A 145 -33.11 2.09 11.22
CA SER A 145 -34.38 1.48 11.66
C SER A 145 -35.41 1.36 10.54
N GLY A 146 -35.40 2.25 9.56
CA GLY A 146 -36.27 2.17 8.38
C GLY A 146 -35.88 1.06 7.38
N ASN A 147 -34.65 0.55 7.46
CA ASN A 147 -34.14 -0.54 6.63
C ASN A 147 -34.24 -1.90 7.33
N ASP A 148 -34.41 -1.93 8.66
CA ASP A 148 -34.74 -3.15 9.40
C ASP A 148 -36.24 -3.45 9.31
N ILE A 149 -36.63 -4.02 8.17
CA ILE A 149 -38.02 -4.43 7.92
C ILE A 149 -38.33 -5.84 8.45
N GLY A 150 -37.40 -6.47 9.19
CA GLY A 150 -37.57 -7.80 9.80
C GLY A 150 -37.58 -8.98 8.82
N ILE A 151 -37.18 -8.77 7.57
CA ILE A 151 -37.17 -9.82 6.52
C ILE A 151 -35.75 -10.32 6.26
N ASP A 152 -34.80 -9.40 6.10
CA ASP A 152 -33.42 -9.74 5.79
C ASP A 152 -32.56 -9.73 7.06
N PRO A 153 -31.68 -10.73 7.24
CA PRO A 153 -30.72 -10.72 8.34
C PRO A 153 -29.74 -9.56 8.20
N VAL A 154 -29.46 -8.87 9.30
CA VAL A 154 -28.50 -7.75 9.36
C VAL A 154 -27.04 -8.22 9.17
N MET A 155 -26.76 -9.49 9.46
CA MET A 155 -25.46 -10.13 9.24
C MET A 155 -25.66 -11.58 8.78
N VAL A 156 -24.90 -12.00 7.76
CA VAL A 156 -24.92 -13.36 7.23
C VAL A 156 -23.52 -13.95 7.27
N PHE A 157 -23.39 -15.14 7.87
CA PHE A 157 -22.24 -16.01 7.69
C PHE A 157 -22.70 -17.24 6.94
N ASP A 158 -22.15 -17.42 5.74
CA ASP A 158 -22.52 -18.51 4.85
C ASP A 158 -21.34 -19.48 4.73
N SER A 159 -21.58 -20.76 5.01
CA SER A 159 -20.61 -21.83 4.89
C SER A 159 -21.19 -22.88 3.95
N ARG A 160 -20.50 -23.12 2.84
CA ARG A 160 -20.93 -24.06 1.81
C ARG A 160 -19.82 -25.03 1.46
N LEU A 161 -20.18 -26.27 1.23
CA LEU A 161 -19.37 -27.16 0.42
C LEU A 161 -19.58 -26.79 -1.06
N PRO A 162 -18.59 -27.00 -1.94
CA PRO A 162 -18.79 -26.79 -3.37
C PRO A 162 -20.01 -27.61 -3.84
N LEU A 163 -20.84 -27.02 -4.72
CA LEU A 163 -21.84 -27.77 -5.48
C LEU A 163 -21.10 -28.98 -6.06
N ASN A 164 -21.40 -30.19 -5.56
CA ASN A 164 -20.82 -31.53 -5.88
C ASN A 164 -20.21 -32.29 -4.68
N ALA A 165 -20.24 -31.78 -3.45
CA ALA A 165 -20.03 -32.63 -2.28
C ALA A 165 -21.35 -33.33 -1.89
N ILE A 166 -21.58 -34.53 -2.45
CA ILE A 166 -22.61 -35.48 -2.00
C ILE A 166 -22.09 -36.19 -0.74
#